data_AF-A0AAD2DLL6-F1
#
_entry.id   AF-A0AAD2DLL6-F1
#
_cell.length_a   1.000
_cell.length_b   1.000
_cell.length_c   1.000
_cell.angle_alpha   90.00
_cell.angle_beta   90.00
_cell.angle_gamma   90.00
#
_symmetry.space_group_name_H-M   'P 1'
#
loop_
_entity.id
_entity.type
_entity.pdbx_description
1 polymer ?
#
loop_
_entity_poly.entity_id
_entity_poly.type
_entity_poly.pdbx_seq_one_letter_code
_entity_poly.pdbx_strand_id
1 'polypeptide(L)'
;MRLGNMEEFWTFGTPFLKYERSLARHFKLLILNIKPLNSDYFQWQLLICGHFIFRIAAVSGAVFARVAMGTACDLFGPRLASAALTLITAPAVYCTAIANSAASFLLVRFFTGFSLATFVSTQFWMSSLFSSKVVGTANGIAGGWGNLGGGATQLIMPLVFGLIHNIGATKFTAWRIAFFIPALFQTLSAYAIFFLGQDLPDGNYSQLHKSGDKHKDSFSQIFYHAITNYRGWILALTYGYCFGVELTIDNIIAQYFYDRFNVNLHTAGIIAASFGLANLFSRPGGGILSDIMAKRFGMRGRLWALWIVQTLGGIFCILLGKVGSLGVSVAVMIIFSIFVQAACGLTFGIVPFVSRRSLGIISGMTGGGGNVGAVLTQVIFFRGSRYSTETGITLMGVMIICCTLVIMLIYFPQWGGMFFGPSSEGTTEEDYYMSEWNSAEKERGIHMASMKFSENSRSERGKRVGSAPSPTDGTPSTYV
;
A
#
# COMPACT_ATOMS: atom_id res chain seq x y z
N MET A 1 36.76 -43.96 -29.39
CA MET A 1 37.46 -42.67 -29.56
C MET A 1 36.40 -41.62 -29.92
N ARG A 2 36.44 -40.47 -29.23
CA ARG A 2 35.61 -39.26 -29.36
C ARG A 2 34.27 -39.22 -28.60
N LEU A 3 34.23 -38.20 -27.74
CA LEU A 3 33.12 -37.67 -26.95
C LEU A 3 31.94 -37.26 -27.84
N GLY A 4 30.72 -37.63 -27.45
CA GLY A 4 29.46 -37.09 -27.97
C GLY A 4 28.86 -36.12 -26.95
N ASN A 5 28.67 -34.87 -27.40
CA ASN A 5 28.33 -33.70 -26.60
C ASN A 5 26.90 -33.71 -26.03
N MET A 6 26.78 -33.11 -24.85
CA MET A 6 25.56 -32.56 -24.26
C MET A 6 25.04 -31.38 -25.10
N GLU A 7 23.96 -31.55 -25.87
CA GLU A 7 23.28 -30.45 -26.57
C GLU A 7 21.74 -30.55 -26.55
N GLU A 8 21.12 -31.11 -25.51
CA GLU A 8 19.64 -31.17 -25.39
C GLU A 8 19.00 -30.33 -24.27
N PHE A 9 19.70 -29.31 -23.73
CA PHE A 9 19.17 -28.47 -22.63
C PHE A 9 18.99 -26.96 -22.91
N TRP A 10 19.01 -26.52 -24.18
CA TRP A 10 18.93 -25.09 -24.54
C TRP A 10 17.87 -24.72 -25.60
N THR A 11 16.65 -25.25 -25.52
CA THR A 11 15.52 -24.80 -26.38
C THR A 11 14.42 -24.06 -25.60
N PHE A 12 14.81 -23.09 -24.77
CA PHE A 12 13.90 -22.07 -24.21
C PHE A 12 13.75 -20.80 -25.08
N GLY A 13 14.42 -20.73 -26.24
CA GLY A 13 14.49 -19.51 -27.08
C GLY A 13 13.40 -19.35 -28.14
N THR A 14 12.77 -20.42 -28.61
CA THR A 14 11.84 -20.36 -29.76
C THR A 14 10.43 -19.84 -29.44
N PRO A 15 9.84 -20.02 -28.24
CA PRO A 15 8.59 -19.34 -27.86
C PRO A 15 8.80 -17.85 -27.64
N PHE A 16 9.97 -17.44 -27.11
CA PHE A 16 10.31 -16.05 -26.81
C PHE A 16 10.47 -15.22 -28.10
N LEU A 17 11.11 -15.76 -29.14
CA LEU A 17 11.23 -15.11 -30.45
C LEU A 17 9.89 -15.03 -31.21
N LYS A 18 8.99 -16.02 -31.05
CA LYS A 18 7.61 -15.92 -31.57
C LYS A 18 6.80 -14.87 -30.80
N TYR A 19 7.02 -14.75 -29.49
CA TYR A 19 6.43 -13.73 -28.63
C TYR A 19 6.93 -12.34 -29.03
N GLU A 20 8.24 -12.17 -29.26
CA GLU A 20 8.86 -10.92 -29.70
C GLU A 20 8.39 -10.47 -31.09
N ARG A 21 8.21 -11.41 -32.04
CA ARG A 21 7.64 -11.11 -33.37
C ARG A 21 6.12 -10.87 -33.36
N SER A 22 5.40 -11.41 -32.38
CA SER A 22 3.96 -11.14 -32.18
C SER A 22 3.75 -9.81 -31.44
N LEU A 23 4.60 -9.53 -30.43
CA LEU A 23 4.70 -8.24 -29.75
C LEU A 23 5.08 -7.17 -30.76
N ALA A 24 6.12 -7.38 -31.58
CA ALA A 24 6.56 -6.45 -32.61
C ALA A 24 5.51 -6.27 -33.71
N ARG A 25 4.71 -7.28 -34.07
CA ARG A 25 3.60 -7.10 -35.02
C ARG A 25 2.42 -6.33 -34.42
N HIS A 26 2.03 -6.60 -33.17
CA HIS A 26 1.05 -5.78 -32.46
C HIS A 26 1.58 -4.36 -32.18
N PHE A 27 2.87 -4.21 -31.89
CA PHE A 27 3.56 -2.92 -31.71
C PHE A 27 3.66 -2.14 -33.01
N LYS A 28 3.99 -2.80 -34.12
CA LYS A 28 4.09 -2.17 -35.43
C LYS A 28 2.70 -1.77 -35.93
N LEU A 29 1.65 -2.54 -35.61
CA LEU A 29 0.27 -2.11 -35.80
C LEU A 29 -0.11 -0.95 -34.86
N LEU A 30 0.35 -0.94 -33.60
CA LEU A 30 0.11 0.17 -32.65
C LEU A 30 0.81 1.46 -33.07
N ILE A 31 2.03 1.36 -33.63
CA ILE A 31 2.86 2.48 -34.13
C ILE A 31 2.38 2.95 -35.51
N LEU A 32 2.00 2.03 -36.41
CA LEU A 32 1.53 2.38 -37.76
C LEU A 32 0.07 2.84 -37.78
N ASN A 33 -0.77 2.45 -36.80
CA ASN A 33 -2.09 3.06 -36.57
C ASN A 33 -2.07 4.23 -35.58
N ILE A 34 -0.89 4.77 -35.23
CA ILE A 34 -0.80 6.16 -34.78
C ILE A 34 -1.10 7.02 -36.01
N LYS A 35 -2.41 7.18 -36.29
CA LYS A 35 -2.92 8.32 -37.06
C LYS A 35 -2.22 9.58 -36.53
N PRO A 36 -1.90 10.57 -37.39
CA PRO A 36 -1.11 11.73 -37.00
C PRO A 36 -1.66 12.30 -35.69
N LEU A 37 -0.78 12.36 -34.68
CA LEU A 37 -1.05 12.76 -33.29
C LEU A 37 -1.84 14.07 -33.25
N ASN A 38 -3.16 13.98 -33.20
CA ASN A 38 -4.01 15.16 -33.07
C ASN A 38 -5.10 15.04 -32.00
N SER A 39 -5.17 13.93 -31.26
CA SER A 39 -6.24 13.69 -30.29
C SER A 39 -5.73 13.51 -28.85
N ASP A 40 -6.24 14.39 -28.00
CA ASP A 40 -6.41 14.44 -26.55
C ASP A 40 -5.43 13.69 -25.63
N TYR A 41 -4.88 14.46 -24.68
CA TYR A 41 -4.11 14.00 -23.51
C TYR A 41 -4.78 12.82 -22.79
N PHE A 42 -6.12 12.81 -22.75
CA PHE A 42 -6.92 11.74 -22.15
C PHE A 42 -6.78 10.40 -22.89
N GLN A 43 -6.73 10.43 -24.22
CA GLN A 43 -6.52 9.24 -25.05
C GLN A 43 -5.08 8.70 -24.90
N TRP A 44 -4.10 9.59 -24.72
CA TRP A 44 -2.71 9.25 -24.40
C TRP A 44 -2.56 8.59 -23.01
N GLN A 45 -3.22 9.14 -21.99
CA GLN A 45 -3.25 8.57 -20.64
C GLN A 45 -3.93 7.20 -20.64
N LEU A 46 -5.03 7.04 -21.39
CA LEU A 46 -5.69 5.75 -21.59
C LEU A 46 -4.88 4.76 -22.43
N LEU A 47 -4.08 5.16 -23.42
CA LEU A 47 -3.28 4.24 -24.24
C LEU A 47 -2.01 3.75 -23.52
N ILE A 48 -1.27 4.63 -22.84
CA ILE A 48 -0.04 4.25 -22.13
C ILE A 48 -0.34 3.66 -20.75
N CYS A 49 -1.22 4.28 -19.95
CA CYS A 49 -1.64 3.67 -18.70
C CYS A 49 -2.56 2.48 -18.94
N GLY A 50 -3.29 2.43 -20.08
CA GLY A 50 -4.16 1.31 -20.43
C GLY A 50 -3.43 -0.01 -20.65
N HIS A 51 -2.20 0.04 -21.17
CA HIS A 51 -1.48 -1.18 -21.51
C HIS A 51 -0.98 -1.89 -20.25
N PHE A 52 -1.52 -3.09 -20.04
CA PHE A 52 -1.28 -3.97 -18.90
C PHE A 52 0.19 -4.08 -18.46
N ILE A 53 1.13 -4.16 -19.40
CA ILE A 53 2.57 -4.25 -19.16
C ILE A 53 3.13 -3.02 -18.42
N PHE A 54 2.69 -1.81 -18.78
CA PHE A 54 3.15 -0.57 -18.14
C PHE A 54 2.58 -0.38 -16.74
N ARG A 55 1.41 -0.97 -16.44
CA ARG A 55 0.86 -1.00 -15.08
C ARG A 55 1.67 -1.93 -14.19
N ILE A 56 1.95 -3.16 -14.67
CA ILE A 56 2.74 -4.13 -13.91
C ILE A 56 4.16 -3.61 -13.64
N ALA A 57 4.82 -2.98 -14.61
CA ALA A 57 6.19 -2.50 -14.42
C ALA A 57 6.30 -1.50 -13.26
N ALA A 58 5.35 -0.57 -13.12
CA ALA A 58 5.33 0.36 -11.99
C ALA A 58 5.03 -0.35 -10.66
N VAL A 59 4.08 -1.29 -10.67
CA VAL A 59 3.64 -2.00 -9.46
C VAL A 59 4.68 -3.01 -8.97
N SER A 60 5.40 -3.68 -9.86
CA SER A 60 6.44 -4.66 -9.52
C SER A 60 7.63 -4.01 -8.83
N GLY A 61 8.09 -2.87 -9.33
CA GLY A 61 9.15 -2.09 -8.67
C GLY A 61 8.74 -1.66 -7.26
N ALA A 62 7.48 -1.28 -7.09
CA ALA A 62 6.94 -0.85 -5.82
C ALA A 62 6.88 -1.96 -4.74
N VAL A 63 6.71 -3.24 -5.12
CA VAL A 63 6.69 -4.36 -4.15
C VAL A 63 8.04 -4.46 -3.42
N PHE A 64 9.14 -4.52 -4.18
CA PHE A 64 10.49 -4.59 -3.61
C PHE A 64 10.83 -3.32 -2.83
N ALA A 65 10.53 -2.16 -3.40
CA ALA A 65 10.80 -0.87 -2.77
C ALA A 65 10.08 -0.74 -1.42
N ARG A 66 8.87 -1.29 -1.25
CA ARG A 66 8.12 -1.24 0.02
C ARG A 66 8.79 -2.04 1.14
N VAL A 67 9.30 -3.23 0.85
CA VAL A 67 10.04 -4.03 1.85
C VAL A 67 11.37 -3.34 2.19
N ALA A 68 12.11 -2.88 1.18
CA ALA A 68 13.36 -2.14 1.38
C ALA A 68 13.16 -0.85 2.19
N MET A 69 12.07 -0.13 1.93
CA MET A 69 11.70 1.07 2.67
C MET A 69 11.35 0.77 4.12
N GLY A 70 10.67 -0.34 4.38
CA GLY A 70 10.41 -0.82 5.73
C GLY A 70 11.70 -0.98 6.53
N THR A 71 12.66 -1.72 5.97
CA THR A 71 14.00 -1.86 6.55
C THR A 71 14.69 -0.51 6.76
N ALA A 72 14.61 0.38 5.77
CA ALA A 72 15.24 1.70 5.87
C ALA A 72 14.64 2.54 7.01
N CYS A 73 13.32 2.44 7.26
CA CYS A 73 12.66 3.11 8.37
C CYS A 73 13.11 2.53 9.73
N ASP A 74 13.21 1.20 9.84
CA ASP A 74 13.66 0.53 11.06
C ASP A 74 15.11 0.93 11.42
N LEU A 75 16.01 1.02 10.42
CA LEU A 75 17.43 1.30 10.61
C LEU A 75 17.80 2.79 10.68
N PHE A 76 17.24 3.61 9.78
CA PHE A 76 17.66 5.01 9.57
C PHE A 76 16.61 6.04 9.97
N GLY A 77 15.40 5.58 10.30
CA GLY A 77 14.28 6.44 10.63
C GLY A 77 13.47 6.85 9.39
N PRO A 78 12.17 7.11 9.57
CA PRO A 78 11.25 7.40 8.47
C PRO A 78 11.60 8.72 7.75
N ARG A 79 12.22 9.70 8.43
CA ARG A 79 12.56 10.99 7.82
C ARG A 79 13.61 10.86 6.72
N LEU A 80 14.77 10.30 7.08
CA LEU A 80 15.87 10.14 6.14
C LEU A 80 15.51 9.14 5.03
N ALA A 81 14.85 8.04 5.40
CA ALA A 81 14.39 7.05 4.42
C ALA A 81 13.42 7.68 3.40
N SER A 82 12.43 8.46 3.87
CA SER A 82 11.42 9.08 3.00
C SER A 82 11.99 10.19 2.14
N ALA A 83 12.82 11.08 2.70
CA ALA A 83 13.48 12.14 1.94
C ALA A 83 14.40 11.57 0.85
N ALA A 84 15.25 10.59 1.21
CA ALA A 84 16.19 9.97 0.27
C ALA A 84 15.47 9.26 -0.87
N LEU A 85 14.47 8.43 -0.58
CA LEU A 85 13.70 7.73 -1.60
C LEU A 85 12.99 8.71 -2.55
N THR A 86 12.36 9.75 -2.01
CA THR A 86 11.62 10.74 -2.80
C THR A 86 12.55 11.51 -3.72
N LEU A 87 13.75 11.86 -3.24
CA LEU A 87 14.76 12.57 -4.02
C LEU A 87 15.41 11.67 -5.08
N ILE A 88 15.75 10.42 -4.76
CA ILE A 88 16.34 9.44 -5.70
C ILE A 88 15.38 9.11 -6.85
N THR A 89 14.07 9.16 -6.60
CA THR A 89 13.05 8.85 -7.63
C THR A 89 12.59 10.06 -8.42
N ALA A 90 12.87 11.29 -7.99
CA ALA A 90 12.49 12.51 -8.71
C ALA A 90 13.12 12.62 -10.13
N PRO A 91 14.40 12.25 -10.36
CA PRO A 91 14.98 12.22 -11.71
C PRO A 91 14.19 11.35 -12.68
N ALA A 92 13.61 10.23 -12.22
CA ALA A 92 12.80 9.38 -13.09
C ALA A 92 11.56 10.14 -13.59
N VAL A 93 10.91 10.94 -12.73
CA VAL A 93 9.75 11.75 -13.13
C VAL A 93 10.16 12.81 -14.15
N TYR A 94 11.27 13.52 -13.93
CA TYR A 94 11.81 14.48 -14.90
C TYR A 94 12.13 13.81 -16.26
N CYS A 95 12.72 12.61 -16.23
CA CYS A 95 13.05 11.84 -17.43
C CYS A 95 11.80 11.39 -18.23
N THR A 96 10.60 11.41 -17.65
CA THR A 96 9.34 11.19 -18.39
C THR A 96 9.20 12.19 -19.54
N ALA A 97 9.63 13.42 -19.34
CA ALA A 97 9.51 14.49 -20.32
C ALA A 97 10.40 14.29 -21.55
N ILE A 98 11.41 13.41 -21.49
CA ILE A 98 12.32 13.10 -22.63
C ILE A 98 12.11 11.69 -23.19
N ALA A 99 11.23 10.89 -22.59
CA ALA A 99 10.92 9.55 -23.07
C ALA A 99 10.39 9.58 -24.52
N ASN A 100 10.91 8.67 -25.35
CA ASN A 100 10.64 8.60 -26.79
C ASN A 100 10.51 7.16 -27.33
N SER A 101 10.73 6.15 -26.49
CA SER A 101 10.62 4.73 -26.82
C SER A 101 9.85 3.96 -25.75
N ALA A 102 9.22 2.85 -26.12
CA ALA A 102 8.50 2.00 -25.15
C ALA A 102 9.40 1.50 -24.02
N ALA A 103 10.66 1.18 -24.32
CA ALA A 103 11.65 0.82 -23.30
C ALA A 103 11.92 1.97 -22.33
N SER A 104 12.09 3.21 -22.84
CA SER A 104 12.28 4.39 -21.99
C SER A 104 11.07 4.68 -21.10
N PHE A 105 9.84 4.52 -21.61
CA PHE A 105 8.62 4.66 -20.82
C PHE A 105 8.50 3.57 -19.76
N LEU A 106 8.86 2.32 -20.08
CA LEU A 106 8.83 1.22 -19.11
C LEU A 106 9.83 1.47 -17.98
N LEU A 107 11.07 1.86 -18.30
CA LEU A 107 12.11 2.16 -17.33
C LEU A 107 11.72 3.31 -16.41
N VAL A 108 11.26 4.44 -16.98
CA VAL A 108 10.80 5.59 -16.19
C VAL A 108 9.67 5.16 -15.26
N ARG A 109 8.67 4.42 -15.75
CA ARG A 109 7.56 3.94 -14.91
C ARG A 109 8.02 3.01 -13.79
N PHE A 110 8.94 2.09 -14.07
CA PHE A 110 9.52 1.20 -13.07
C PHE A 110 10.20 1.98 -11.94
N PHE A 111 11.06 2.96 -12.28
CA PHE A 111 11.75 3.78 -11.28
C PHE A 111 10.81 4.74 -10.53
N THR A 112 9.83 5.34 -11.22
CA THR A 112 8.80 6.12 -10.52
C THR A 112 7.96 5.24 -9.59
N GLY A 113 7.82 3.94 -9.88
CA GLY A 113 7.16 2.98 -9.01
C GLY A 113 7.83 2.85 -7.63
N PHE A 114 9.14 3.08 -7.52
CA PHE A 114 9.83 3.06 -6.23
C PHE A 114 9.33 4.16 -5.29
N SER A 115 8.86 5.29 -5.80
CA SER A 115 8.32 6.37 -4.95
C SER A 115 7.06 5.94 -4.20
N LEU A 116 6.32 4.93 -4.68
CA LEU A 116 5.15 4.35 -4.01
C LEU A 116 5.49 3.65 -2.69
N ALA A 117 6.78 3.47 -2.38
CA ALA A 117 7.23 2.98 -1.09
C ALA A 117 7.20 4.04 0.02
N THR A 118 7.05 5.33 -0.29
CA THR A 118 6.79 6.41 0.69
C THR A 118 5.53 6.17 1.53
N PHE A 119 4.61 5.32 1.04
CA PHE A 119 3.50 4.82 1.85
C PHE A 119 4.00 4.14 3.14
N VAL A 120 5.05 3.33 3.06
CA VAL A 120 5.58 2.55 4.20
C VAL A 120 6.19 3.45 5.26
N SER A 121 6.97 4.48 4.87
CA SER A 121 7.48 5.46 5.83
C SER A 121 6.37 6.25 6.50
N THR A 122 5.31 6.57 5.76
CA THR A 122 4.14 7.27 6.30
C THR A 122 3.42 6.42 7.35
N GLN A 123 3.17 5.14 7.07
CA GLN A 123 2.55 4.23 8.04
C GLN A 123 3.45 4.00 9.26
N PHE A 124 4.77 3.90 9.05
CA PHE A 124 5.75 3.80 10.12
C PHE A 124 5.72 5.03 11.03
N TRP A 125 5.66 6.24 10.45
CA TRP A 125 5.55 7.51 11.17
C TRP A 125 4.31 7.55 12.03
N MET A 126 3.14 7.29 11.45
CA MET A 126 1.88 7.33 12.20
C MET A 126 1.89 6.32 13.35
N SER A 127 2.47 5.14 13.11
CA SER A 127 2.60 4.07 14.12
C SER A 127 3.67 4.33 15.19
N SER A 128 4.51 5.33 15.01
CA SER A 128 5.59 5.69 15.95
C SER A 128 5.36 7.02 16.66
N LEU A 129 4.63 7.95 16.04
CA LEU A 129 4.32 9.26 16.61
C LEU A 129 3.02 9.24 17.44
N PHE A 130 2.08 8.37 17.11
CA PHE A 130 0.77 8.32 17.76
C PHE A 130 0.64 7.16 18.74
N SER A 131 -0.18 7.36 19.76
CA SER A 131 -0.48 6.33 20.75
C SER A 131 -1.37 5.22 20.19
N SER A 132 -1.29 4.02 20.77
CA SER A 132 -2.12 2.84 20.42
C SER A 132 -3.62 3.15 20.36
N LYS A 133 -4.11 4.05 21.21
CA LYS A 133 -5.53 4.45 21.28
C LYS A 133 -6.06 5.15 20.02
N VAL A 134 -5.18 5.78 19.23
CA VAL A 134 -5.56 6.56 18.02
C VAL A 134 -4.75 6.16 16.79
N VAL A 135 -3.98 5.06 16.89
CA VAL A 135 -3.04 4.64 15.84
C VAL A 135 -3.76 4.24 14.55
N GLY A 136 -4.97 3.66 14.65
CA GLY A 136 -5.78 3.32 13.49
C GLY A 136 -6.25 4.56 12.75
N THR A 137 -6.74 5.55 13.49
CA THR A 137 -7.18 6.85 12.96
C THR A 137 -6.04 7.58 12.26
N ALA A 138 -4.87 7.66 12.90
CA ALA A 138 -3.69 8.32 12.32
C ALA A 138 -3.25 7.65 11.01
N ASN A 139 -3.10 6.32 11.00
CA ASN A 139 -2.76 5.58 9.79
C ASN A 139 -3.83 5.70 8.70
N GLY A 140 -5.11 5.66 9.08
CA GLY A 140 -6.25 5.80 8.17
C GLY A 140 -6.32 7.18 7.49
N ILE A 141 -6.10 8.27 8.26
CA ILE A 141 -6.03 9.64 7.74
C ILE A 141 -4.87 9.80 6.76
N ALA A 142 -3.67 9.40 7.18
CA ALA A 142 -2.49 9.52 6.34
C ALA A 142 -2.60 8.68 5.06
N GLY A 143 -3.09 7.43 5.17
CA GLY A 143 -3.31 6.54 4.05
C GLY A 143 -4.45 6.96 3.12
N GLY A 144 -5.47 7.65 3.65
CA GLY A 144 -6.56 8.26 2.87
C GLY A 144 -6.07 9.42 2.02
N TRP A 145 -5.32 10.35 2.62
CA TRP A 145 -4.75 11.49 1.91
C TRP A 145 -3.74 11.07 0.84
N GLY A 146 -2.92 10.05 1.14
CA GLY A 146 -1.98 9.48 0.15
C GLY A 146 -2.69 8.93 -1.08
N ASN A 147 -3.81 8.20 -0.90
CA ASN A 147 -4.58 7.66 -2.02
C ASN A 147 -5.39 8.71 -2.78
N LEU A 148 -5.87 9.76 -2.10
CA LEU A 148 -6.53 10.90 -2.73
C LEU A 148 -5.67 11.51 -3.84
N GLY A 149 -4.34 11.55 -3.64
CA GLY A 149 -3.40 12.11 -4.62
C GLY A 149 -3.53 11.48 -6.01
N GLY A 150 -3.84 10.18 -6.11
CA GLY A 150 -4.05 9.52 -7.40
C GLY A 150 -5.31 10.03 -8.13
N GLY A 151 -6.41 10.23 -7.40
CA GLY A 151 -7.65 10.79 -7.94
C GLY A 151 -7.53 12.27 -8.29
N ALA A 152 -6.92 13.07 -7.42
CA ALA A 152 -6.65 14.48 -7.66
C ALA A 152 -5.76 14.69 -8.90
N THR A 153 -4.72 13.88 -9.07
CA THR A 153 -3.85 13.94 -10.25
C THR A 153 -4.62 13.72 -11.56
N GLN A 154 -5.61 12.84 -11.58
CA GLN A 154 -6.45 12.59 -12.76
C GLN A 154 -7.30 13.82 -13.16
N LEU A 155 -7.67 14.66 -12.21
CA LEU A 155 -8.44 15.88 -12.45
C LEU A 155 -7.53 17.08 -12.76
N ILE A 156 -6.41 17.21 -12.05
CA ILE A 156 -5.50 18.36 -12.14
C ILE A 156 -4.63 18.30 -13.39
N MET A 157 -4.09 17.13 -13.76
CA MET A 157 -3.14 17.03 -14.87
C MET A 157 -3.74 17.41 -16.25
N PRO A 158 -4.99 17.05 -16.59
CA PRO A 158 -5.63 17.55 -17.81
C PRO A 158 -5.79 19.08 -17.82
N LEU A 159 -6.09 19.70 -16.68
CA LEU A 159 -6.19 21.16 -16.56
C LEU A 159 -4.82 21.83 -16.75
N VAL A 160 -3.78 21.27 -16.15
CA VAL A 160 -2.39 21.72 -16.32
C VAL A 160 -1.98 21.63 -17.78
N PHE A 161 -2.25 20.49 -18.44
CA PHE A 161 -2.00 20.31 -19.86
C PHE A 161 -2.75 21.36 -20.71
N GLY A 162 -4.03 21.57 -20.44
CA GLY A 162 -4.87 22.54 -21.15
C GLY A 162 -4.34 23.97 -21.00
N LEU A 163 -3.93 24.35 -19.79
CA LEU A 163 -3.32 25.66 -19.52
C LEU A 163 -2.03 25.86 -20.34
N ILE A 164 -1.12 24.87 -20.32
CA ILE A 164 0.13 24.94 -21.07
C ILE A 164 -0.12 25.01 -22.58
N HIS A 165 -1.12 24.27 -23.07
CA HIS A 165 -1.52 24.33 -24.46
C HIS A 165 -2.08 25.70 -24.86
N ASN A 166 -2.95 26.29 -24.03
CA ASN A 166 -3.55 27.61 -24.27
C ASN A 166 -2.52 28.74 -24.24
N ILE A 167 -1.41 28.58 -23.52
CA ILE A 167 -0.27 29.53 -23.50
C ILE A 167 0.53 29.49 -24.83
N GLY A 168 0.26 28.53 -25.72
CA GLY A 168 0.83 28.47 -27.07
C GLY A 168 1.75 27.27 -27.32
N ALA A 169 1.91 26.36 -26.36
CA ALA A 169 2.68 25.13 -26.58
C ALA A 169 1.91 24.15 -27.47
N THR A 170 2.61 23.51 -28.43
CA THR A 170 2.03 22.42 -29.21
C THR A 170 1.62 21.26 -28.30
N LYS A 171 0.62 20.46 -28.69
CA LYS A 171 0.18 19.29 -27.89
C LYS A 171 1.36 18.38 -27.52
N PHE A 172 2.30 18.17 -28.45
CA PHE A 172 3.49 17.35 -28.25
C PHE A 172 4.46 17.90 -27.18
N THR A 173 4.58 19.22 -27.09
CA THR A 173 5.44 19.87 -26.10
C THR A 173 4.71 20.05 -24.76
N ALA A 174 3.41 20.34 -24.79
CA ALA A 174 2.61 20.65 -23.60
C ALA A 174 2.59 19.50 -22.57
N TRP A 175 2.42 18.25 -23.02
CA TRP A 175 2.42 17.11 -22.09
C TRP A 175 3.79 16.88 -21.44
N ARG A 176 4.89 17.13 -22.16
CA ARG A 176 6.26 16.98 -21.64
C ARG A 176 6.54 18.03 -20.55
N ILE A 177 6.16 19.28 -20.80
CA ILE A 177 6.26 20.36 -19.82
C ILE A 177 5.41 20.05 -18.58
N ALA A 178 4.21 19.48 -18.75
CA ALA A 178 3.33 19.16 -17.65
C ALA A 178 3.97 18.23 -16.60
N PHE A 179 4.89 17.32 -16.99
CA PHE A 179 5.58 16.42 -16.05
C PHE A 179 6.64 17.10 -15.17
N PHE A 180 7.11 18.30 -15.53
CA PHE A 180 8.02 19.06 -14.66
C PHE A 180 7.34 19.54 -13.38
N ILE A 181 6.02 19.78 -13.44
CA ILE A 181 5.24 20.23 -12.28
C ILE A 181 5.23 19.17 -11.16
N PRO A 182 4.74 17.94 -11.36
CA PRO A 182 4.77 16.91 -10.31
C PRO A 182 6.21 16.57 -9.89
N ALA A 183 7.19 16.61 -10.80
CA ALA A 183 8.59 16.38 -10.46
C ALA A 183 9.15 17.47 -9.51
N LEU A 184 8.78 18.74 -9.73
CA LEU A 184 9.12 19.85 -8.85
C LEU A 184 8.45 19.69 -7.48
N PHE A 185 7.15 19.40 -7.44
CA PHE A 185 6.43 19.14 -6.19
C PHE A 185 7.04 17.98 -5.40
N GLN A 186 7.41 16.90 -6.08
CA GLN A 186 8.10 15.76 -5.46
C GLN A 186 9.45 16.16 -4.87
N THR A 187 10.24 16.94 -5.60
CA THR A 187 11.55 17.43 -5.15
C THR A 187 11.42 18.36 -3.95
N LEU A 188 10.50 19.32 -4.00
CA LEU A 188 10.22 20.25 -2.89
C LEU A 188 9.73 19.49 -1.65
N SER A 189 8.88 18.47 -1.85
CA SER A 189 8.41 17.62 -0.76
C SER A 189 9.55 16.83 -0.11
N ALA A 190 10.53 16.35 -0.88
CA ALA A 190 11.70 15.67 -0.33
C ALA A 190 12.52 16.59 0.59
N TYR A 191 12.75 17.84 0.18
CA TYR A 191 13.42 18.84 1.01
C TYR A 191 12.60 19.22 2.23
N ALA A 192 11.29 19.44 2.07
CA ALA A 192 10.40 19.73 3.19
C ALA A 192 10.43 18.60 4.24
N ILE A 193 10.37 17.33 3.81
CA ILE A 193 10.50 16.18 4.70
C ILE A 193 11.86 16.17 5.42
N PHE A 194 12.94 16.44 4.71
CA PHE A 194 14.28 16.42 5.27
C PHE A 194 14.47 17.49 6.36
N PHE A 195 14.02 18.72 6.10
CA PHE A 195 14.22 19.86 7.00
C PHE A 195 13.16 19.97 8.11
N LEU A 196 11.89 19.67 7.80
CA LEU A 196 10.76 19.87 8.73
C LEU A 196 10.33 18.58 9.43
N GLY A 197 10.73 17.40 8.93
CA GLY A 197 10.34 16.12 9.51
C GLY A 197 11.06 15.81 10.82
N GLN A 198 10.41 14.96 11.63
CA GLN A 198 10.94 14.41 12.89
C GLN A 198 10.74 12.89 12.91
N ASP A 199 11.74 12.10 13.32
CA ASP A 199 11.65 10.62 13.28
C ASP A 199 10.74 10.02 14.38
N LEU A 200 10.92 10.44 15.63
CA LEU A 200 10.20 9.95 16.82
C LEU A 200 9.76 11.13 17.70
N PRO A 201 8.77 10.95 18.61
CA PRO A 201 8.41 11.98 19.57
C PRO A 201 9.60 12.45 20.42
N ASP A 202 10.49 11.51 20.77
CA ASP A 202 11.70 11.74 21.56
C ASP A 202 12.83 12.44 20.77
N GLY A 203 12.68 12.63 19.45
CA GLY A 203 13.65 13.30 18.60
C GLY A 203 14.08 12.49 17.37
N ASN A 204 15.14 12.94 16.70
CA ASN A 204 15.63 12.30 15.48
C ASN A 204 16.58 11.14 15.79
N TYR A 205 16.62 10.11 14.93
CA TYR A 205 17.47 8.94 15.15
C TYR A 205 18.96 9.31 15.28
N SER A 206 19.43 10.29 14.49
CA SER A 206 20.82 10.76 14.56
C SER A 206 21.17 11.40 15.91
N GLN A 207 20.21 12.08 16.55
CA GLN A 207 20.41 12.68 17.88
C GLN A 207 20.37 11.58 18.95
N LEU A 208 19.38 10.68 18.89
CA LEU A 208 19.20 9.58 19.83
C LEU A 208 20.36 8.57 19.78
N HIS A 209 20.95 8.33 18.61
CA HIS A 209 22.17 7.52 18.48
C HIS A 209 23.41 8.20 19.07
N LYS A 210 23.45 9.54 19.08
CA LYS A 210 24.56 10.31 19.64
C LYS A 210 24.45 10.47 21.15
N SER A 211 23.24 10.60 21.70
CA SER A 211 23.01 10.65 23.14
C SER A 211 23.12 9.27 23.81
N GLY A 212 23.05 8.19 23.04
CA GLY A 212 23.05 6.82 23.56
C GLY A 212 21.66 6.29 23.91
N ASP A 213 20.62 7.12 23.78
CA ASP A 213 19.22 6.77 24.07
C ASP A 213 18.62 5.79 23.06
N LYS A 214 19.29 5.60 21.91
CA LYS A 214 18.92 4.59 20.93
C LYS A 214 20.17 3.88 20.39
N HIS A 215 20.15 2.55 20.45
CA HIS A 215 21.17 1.72 19.87
C HIS A 215 20.79 1.29 18.44
N LYS A 216 21.79 1.13 17.58
CA LYS A 216 21.59 0.59 16.23
C LYS A 216 21.24 -0.88 16.33
N ASP A 217 20.09 -1.24 15.78
CA ASP A 217 19.66 -2.62 15.70
C ASP A 217 20.26 -3.33 14.46
N SER A 218 20.35 -4.66 14.50
CA SER A 218 20.91 -5.50 13.44
C SER A 218 19.87 -5.80 12.36
N PHE A 219 20.21 -5.53 11.11
CA PHE A 219 19.40 -5.85 9.94
C PHE A 219 18.92 -7.31 9.93
N SER A 220 19.81 -8.27 10.24
CA SER A 220 19.47 -9.69 10.20
C SER A 220 18.40 -10.07 11.21
N GLN A 221 18.40 -9.44 12.39
CA GLN A 221 17.43 -9.72 13.44
C GLN A 221 16.07 -9.12 13.10
N ILE A 222 16.04 -7.86 12.67
CA ILE A 222 14.81 -7.20 12.20
C ILE A 222 14.18 -8.01 11.07
N PHE A 223 14.98 -8.43 10.08
CA PHE A 223 14.52 -9.22 8.96
C PHE A 223 13.99 -10.60 9.37
N TYR A 224 14.72 -11.31 10.25
CA TYR A 224 14.32 -12.62 10.77
C TYR A 224 12.97 -12.55 11.51
N HIS A 225 12.82 -11.61 12.44
CA HIS A 225 11.57 -11.44 13.21
C HIS A 225 10.39 -10.99 12.33
N ALA A 226 10.64 -10.25 11.26
CA ALA A 226 9.59 -9.89 10.31
C ALA A 226 9.08 -11.11 9.52
N ILE A 227 9.99 -11.87 8.91
CA ILE A 227 9.65 -12.96 7.99
C ILE A 227 9.09 -14.18 8.73
N THR A 228 9.56 -14.45 9.95
CA THR A 228 9.05 -15.57 10.77
C THR A 228 7.68 -15.27 11.39
N ASN A 229 7.24 -14.02 11.42
CA ASN A 229 5.97 -13.64 12.02
C ASN A 229 4.79 -13.89 11.05
N TYR A 230 4.09 -14.99 11.28
CA TYR A 230 2.94 -15.40 10.46
C TYR A 230 1.81 -14.34 10.43
N ARG A 231 1.65 -13.52 11.49
CA ARG A 231 0.62 -12.47 11.54
C ARG A 231 0.89 -11.40 10.48
N GLY A 232 2.17 -11.06 10.24
CA GLY A 232 2.58 -10.15 9.18
C GLY A 232 2.18 -10.65 7.79
N TRP A 233 2.33 -11.96 7.53
CA TRP A 233 1.91 -12.57 6.27
C TRP A 233 0.39 -12.60 6.10
N ILE A 234 -0.37 -12.89 7.16
CA ILE A 234 -1.83 -12.84 7.12
C ILE A 234 -2.31 -11.41 6.81
N LEU A 235 -1.73 -10.40 7.46
CA LEU A 235 -2.07 -9.00 7.18
C LEU A 235 -1.63 -8.58 5.77
N ALA A 236 -0.50 -9.05 5.25
CA ALA A 236 -0.09 -8.81 3.88
C ALA A 236 -1.05 -9.44 2.86
N LEU A 237 -1.50 -10.66 3.09
CA LEU A 237 -2.51 -11.32 2.27
C LEU A 237 -3.85 -10.57 2.33
N THR A 238 -4.29 -10.20 3.54
CA THR A 238 -5.52 -9.46 3.76
C THR A 238 -5.47 -8.10 3.06
N TYR A 239 -4.35 -7.38 3.17
CA TYR A 239 -4.15 -6.10 2.50
C TYR A 239 -4.08 -6.24 0.98
N GLY A 240 -3.53 -7.36 0.50
CA GLY A 240 -3.59 -7.78 -0.90
C GLY A 240 -5.01 -7.84 -1.45
N TYR A 241 -5.96 -8.29 -0.66
CA TYR A 241 -7.36 -8.45 -1.08
C TYR A 241 -8.29 -7.34 -0.60
N CYS A 242 -7.81 -6.30 0.07
CA CYS A 242 -8.52 -5.02 0.16
C CYS A 242 -7.92 -4.01 -0.82
N PHE A 243 -6.70 -3.53 -0.54
CA PHE A 243 -6.05 -2.52 -1.37
C PHE A 243 -5.72 -3.01 -2.77
N GLY A 244 -5.32 -4.28 -2.95
CA GLY A 244 -5.05 -4.80 -4.29
C GLY A 244 -6.30 -4.89 -5.17
N VAL A 245 -7.45 -5.20 -4.55
CA VAL A 245 -8.75 -5.17 -5.24
C VAL A 245 -9.20 -3.74 -5.51
N GLU A 246 -9.02 -2.82 -4.56
CA GLU A 246 -9.23 -1.37 -4.75
C GLU A 246 -8.46 -0.87 -5.99
N LEU A 247 -7.14 -1.15 -6.05
CA LEU A 247 -6.30 -0.80 -7.20
C LEU A 247 -6.76 -1.49 -8.49
N THR A 248 -7.27 -2.73 -8.41
CA THR A 248 -7.76 -3.43 -9.60
C THR A 248 -9.00 -2.76 -10.15
N ILE A 249 -9.94 -2.38 -9.29
CA ILE A 249 -11.16 -1.67 -9.66
C ILE A 249 -10.84 -0.29 -10.21
N ASP A 250 -9.99 0.50 -9.56
CA ASP A 250 -9.51 1.80 -10.08
C ASP A 250 -9.01 1.70 -11.52
N ASN A 251 -8.38 0.57 -11.85
CA ASN A 251 -7.77 0.35 -13.14
C ASN A 251 -8.76 -0.05 -14.25
N ILE A 252 -9.90 -0.66 -13.91
CA ILE A 252 -10.87 -1.22 -14.88
C ILE A 252 -12.23 -0.51 -14.87
N ILE A 253 -12.58 0.22 -13.81
CA ILE A 253 -13.97 0.66 -13.56
C ILE A 253 -14.47 1.66 -14.60
N ALA A 254 -13.61 2.57 -15.07
CA ALA A 254 -13.98 3.51 -16.13
C ALA A 254 -14.33 2.76 -17.43
N GLN A 255 -13.50 1.78 -17.79
CA GLN A 255 -13.73 0.94 -18.97
C GLN A 255 -14.98 0.07 -18.79
N TYR A 256 -15.18 -0.49 -17.60
CA TYR A 256 -16.38 -1.27 -17.28
C TYR A 256 -17.66 -0.47 -17.54
N PHE A 257 -17.75 0.78 -17.05
CA PHE A 257 -18.96 1.59 -17.29
C PHE A 257 -19.10 2.00 -18.76
N TYR A 258 -18.01 2.34 -19.44
CA TYR A 258 -18.00 2.68 -20.86
C TYR A 258 -18.50 1.51 -21.72
N ASP A 259 -17.89 0.33 -21.58
CA ASP A 259 -18.20 -0.85 -22.40
C ASP A 259 -19.58 -1.46 -22.05
N ARG A 260 -19.95 -1.50 -20.77
CA ARG A 260 -21.19 -2.16 -20.29
C ARG A 260 -22.44 -1.33 -20.55
N PHE A 261 -22.37 -0.03 -20.27
CA PHE A 261 -23.53 0.86 -20.22
C PHE A 261 -23.53 1.90 -21.34
N ASN A 262 -22.52 1.86 -22.23
CA ASN A 262 -22.37 2.76 -23.37
C ASN A 262 -22.43 4.25 -22.96
N VAL A 263 -21.94 4.57 -21.76
CA VAL A 263 -21.89 5.95 -21.26
C VAL A 263 -20.70 6.67 -21.86
N ASN A 264 -20.82 7.99 -22.02
CA ASN A 264 -19.70 8.81 -22.51
C ASN A 264 -18.47 8.65 -21.59
N LEU A 265 -17.29 8.64 -22.21
CA LEU A 265 -16.02 8.46 -21.51
C LEU A 265 -15.80 9.48 -20.38
N HIS A 266 -16.28 10.71 -20.56
CA HIS A 266 -16.27 11.75 -19.54
C HIS A 266 -17.08 11.34 -18.29
N THR A 267 -18.31 10.86 -18.48
CA THR A 267 -19.18 10.40 -17.39
C THR A 267 -18.60 9.16 -16.69
N ALA A 268 -18.06 8.21 -17.46
CA ALA A 268 -17.36 7.04 -16.91
C ALA A 268 -16.14 7.43 -16.06
N GLY A 269 -15.39 8.44 -16.50
CA GLY A 269 -14.28 9.02 -15.75
C GLY A 269 -14.72 9.68 -14.44
N ILE A 270 -15.83 10.41 -14.42
CA ILE A 270 -16.39 11.00 -13.19
C ILE A 270 -16.83 9.90 -12.21
N ILE A 271 -17.51 8.87 -12.70
CA ILE A 271 -17.91 7.71 -11.88
C ILE A 271 -16.67 7.03 -11.29
N ALA A 272 -15.64 6.77 -12.10
CA ALA A 272 -14.37 6.19 -11.63
C ALA A 272 -13.67 7.09 -10.59
N ALA A 273 -13.66 8.41 -10.81
CA ALA A 273 -13.10 9.36 -9.86
C ALA A 273 -13.82 9.32 -8.51
N SER A 274 -15.15 9.12 -8.49
CA SER A 274 -15.91 9.01 -7.23
C SER A 274 -15.46 7.82 -6.35
N PHE A 275 -15.09 6.70 -6.97
CA PHE A 275 -14.54 5.54 -6.27
C PHE A 275 -13.18 5.89 -5.65
N GLY A 276 -12.26 6.48 -6.42
CA GLY A 276 -10.95 6.88 -5.92
C GLY A 276 -11.00 7.96 -4.83
N LEU A 277 -11.88 8.96 -4.99
CA LEU A 277 -12.07 10.06 -4.02
C LEU A 277 -12.68 9.59 -2.70
N ALA A 278 -13.45 8.50 -2.69
CA ALA A 278 -14.02 7.93 -1.47
C ALA A 278 -12.93 7.55 -0.44
N ASN A 279 -11.68 7.33 -0.87
CA ASN A 279 -10.56 7.01 0.01
C ASN A 279 -10.30 8.09 1.07
N LEU A 280 -10.65 9.34 0.76
CA LEU A 280 -10.48 10.45 1.68
C LEU A 280 -11.32 10.29 2.96
N PHE A 281 -12.44 9.58 2.89
CA PHE A 281 -13.35 9.41 4.03
C PHE A 281 -13.41 7.96 4.50
N SER A 282 -13.38 7.01 3.57
CA SER A 282 -13.58 5.59 3.88
C SER A 282 -12.39 5.00 4.63
N ARG A 283 -11.14 5.31 4.23
CA ARG A 283 -9.94 4.85 4.95
C ARG A 283 -9.84 5.42 6.36
N PRO A 284 -10.00 6.74 6.57
CA PRO A 284 -10.08 7.29 7.92
C PRO A 284 -11.24 6.68 8.72
N GLY A 285 -12.41 6.50 8.09
CA GLY A 285 -13.56 5.84 8.72
C GLY A 285 -13.24 4.44 9.23
N GLY A 286 -12.50 3.64 8.44
CA GLY A 286 -11.99 2.35 8.88
C GLY A 286 -11.00 2.44 10.05
N GLY A 287 -10.07 3.40 10.00
CA GLY A 287 -9.13 3.66 11.10
C GLY A 287 -9.82 4.05 12.40
N ILE A 288 -10.79 4.97 12.32
CA ILE A 288 -11.62 5.41 13.44
C ILE A 288 -12.44 4.24 13.98
N LEU A 289 -13.06 3.45 13.11
CA LEU A 289 -13.79 2.25 13.51
C LEU A 289 -12.88 1.24 14.25
N SER A 290 -11.64 1.08 13.78
CA SER A 290 -10.63 0.24 14.45
C SER A 290 -10.42 0.68 15.90
N ASP A 291 -10.16 1.97 16.12
CA ASP A 291 -9.87 2.52 17.45
C ASP A 291 -11.11 2.52 18.36
N ILE A 292 -12.31 2.78 17.83
CA ILE A 292 -13.58 2.69 18.58
C ILE A 292 -13.80 1.25 19.06
N MET A 293 -13.60 0.28 18.16
CA MET A 293 -13.77 -1.13 18.47
C MET A 293 -12.71 -1.64 19.44
N ALA A 294 -11.48 -1.12 19.35
CA ALA A 294 -10.41 -1.37 20.30
C ALA A 294 -10.74 -0.86 21.70
N LYS A 295 -11.26 0.37 21.81
CA LYS A 295 -11.68 0.96 23.10
C LYS A 295 -12.75 0.11 23.80
N ARG A 296 -13.67 -0.49 23.04
CA ARG A 296 -14.80 -1.26 23.60
C ARG A 296 -14.46 -2.74 23.84
N PHE A 297 -13.80 -3.38 22.88
CA PHE A 297 -13.60 -4.83 22.84
C PHE A 297 -12.12 -5.25 22.69
N GLY A 298 -11.18 -4.31 22.74
CA GLY A 298 -9.74 -4.57 22.61
C GLY A 298 -9.33 -5.01 21.21
N MET A 299 -8.18 -5.70 21.11
CA MET A 299 -7.66 -6.23 19.84
C MET A 299 -8.68 -7.14 19.12
N ARG A 300 -9.49 -7.88 19.90
CA ARG A 300 -10.58 -8.70 19.34
C ARG A 300 -11.58 -7.87 18.56
N GLY A 301 -11.89 -6.68 19.06
CA GLY A 301 -12.76 -5.72 18.37
C GLY A 301 -12.19 -5.30 17.03
N ARG A 302 -10.89 -5.01 16.95
CA ARG A 302 -10.21 -4.67 15.69
C ARG A 302 -10.29 -5.81 14.67
N LEU A 303 -10.01 -7.04 15.10
CA LEU A 303 -10.06 -8.23 14.24
C LEU A 303 -11.48 -8.50 13.70
N TRP A 304 -12.49 -8.44 14.56
CA TRP A 304 -13.89 -8.62 14.14
C TRP A 304 -14.36 -7.49 13.20
N ALA A 305 -14.00 -6.25 13.49
CA ALA A 305 -14.34 -5.12 12.62
C ALA A 305 -13.71 -5.28 11.23
N LEU A 306 -12.42 -5.66 11.15
CA LEU A 306 -11.75 -5.95 9.89
C LEU A 306 -12.45 -7.08 9.12
N TRP A 307 -12.76 -8.20 9.79
CA TRP A 307 -13.40 -9.34 9.15
C TRP A 307 -14.79 -9.00 8.59
N ILE A 308 -15.63 -8.29 9.36
CA ILE A 308 -16.98 -7.91 8.92
C ILE A 308 -16.92 -6.94 7.74
N VAL A 309 -16.12 -5.87 7.85
CA VAL A 309 -16.01 -4.82 6.82
C VAL A 309 -15.46 -5.40 5.53
N GLN A 310 -14.42 -6.23 5.61
CA GLN A 310 -13.82 -6.88 4.45
C GLN A 310 -14.79 -7.87 3.78
N THR A 311 -15.52 -8.68 4.57
CA THR A 311 -16.52 -9.62 4.04
C THR A 311 -17.66 -8.89 3.33
N LEU A 312 -18.17 -7.80 3.92
CA LEU A 312 -19.17 -6.95 3.28
C LEU A 312 -18.63 -6.34 1.98
N GLY A 313 -17.38 -5.89 1.95
CA GLY A 313 -16.70 -5.48 0.72
C GLY A 313 -16.72 -6.57 -0.36
N GLY A 314 -16.42 -7.82 0.00
CA GLY A 314 -16.53 -8.97 -0.90
C GLY A 314 -17.95 -9.21 -1.43
N ILE A 315 -18.97 -9.11 -0.58
CA ILE A 315 -20.38 -9.27 -0.96
C ILE A 315 -20.82 -8.17 -1.94
N PHE A 316 -20.49 -6.91 -1.67
CA PHE A 316 -20.83 -5.81 -2.58
C PHE A 316 -20.04 -5.86 -3.89
N CYS A 317 -18.82 -6.41 -3.87
CA CYS A 317 -18.06 -6.71 -5.09
C CYS A 317 -18.77 -7.78 -5.95
N ILE A 318 -19.25 -8.87 -5.33
CA ILE A 318 -20.07 -9.88 -6.01
C ILE A 318 -21.32 -9.24 -6.63
N LEU A 319 -22.01 -8.38 -5.87
CA LEU A 319 -23.21 -7.71 -6.32
C LEU A 319 -22.93 -6.77 -7.51
N LEU A 320 -21.83 -6.03 -7.48
CA LEU A 320 -21.42 -5.13 -8.57
C LEU A 320 -21.31 -5.88 -9.90
N GLY A 321 -20.71 -7.07 -9.90
CA GLY A 321 -20.60 -7.89 -11.10
C GLY A 321 -21.94 -8.46 -11.60
N LYS A 322 -22.94 -8.58 -10.74
CA LYS A 322 -24.26 -9.14 -11.10
C LYS A 322 -25.30 -8.11 -11.52
N VAL A 323 -25.15 -6.86 -11.09
CA VAL A 323 -26.13 -5.81 -11.38
C VAL A 323 -26.01 -5.34 -12.83
N GLY A 324 -27.15 -5.24 -13.51
CA GLY A 324 -27.24 -4.83 -14.92
C GLY A 324 -27.82 -3.43 -15.16
N SER A 325 -28.12 -2.66 -14.10
CA SER A 325 -28.67 -1.30 -14.20
C SER A 325 -27.62 -0.26 -13.84
N LEU A 326 -27.43 0.76 -14.69
CA LEU A 326 -26.40 1.80 -14.52
C LEU A 326 -26.45 2.46 -13.14
N GLY A 327 -27.63 2.97 -12.74
CA GLY A 327 -27.77 3.69 -11.47
C GLY A 327 -27.51 2.78 -10.26
N VAL A 328 -27.96 1.53 -10.32
CA VAL A 328 -27.74 0.55 -9.25
C VAL A 328 -26.27 0.13 -9.19
N SER A 329 -25.60 -0.05 -10.34
CA SER A 329 -24.17 -0.37 -10.39
C SER A 329 -23.32 0.75 -9.80
N VAL A 330 -23.66 2.03 -10.07
CA VAL A 330 -22.98 3.17 -9.44
C VAL A 330 -23.18 3.17 -7.92
N ALA A 331 -24.41 2.97 -7.44
CA ALA A 331 -24.70 2.92 -6.01
C ALA A 331 -23.96 1.77 -5.30
N VAL A 332 -24.01 0.57 -5.87
CA VAL A 332 -23.31 -0.61 -5.34
C VAL A 332 -21.80 -0.41 -5.37
N MET A 333 -21.26 0.20 -6.43
CA MET A 333 -19.83 0.54 -6.53
C MET A 333 -19.39 1.48 -5.39
N ILE A 334 -20.17 2.52 -5.09
CA ILE A 334 -19.86 3.46 -3.99
C ILE A 334 -19.87 2.73 -2.64
N ILE A 335 -20.88 1.89 -2.39
CA ILE A 335 -20.96 1.12 -1.14
C ILE A 335 -19.77 0.15 -1.03
N PHE A 336 -19.48 -0.59 -2.10
CA PHE A 336 -18.30 -1.44 -2.20
C PHE A 336 -17.01 -0.66 -1.91
N SER A 337 -16.85 0.52 -2.49
CA SER A 337 -15.73 1.44 -2.28
C SER A 337 -15.53 1.74 -0.80
N ILE A 338 -16.61 2.08 -0.09
CA ILE A 338 -16.54 2.42 1.34
C ILE A 338 -16.01 1.25 2.15
N PHE A 339 -16.52 0.04 1.92
CA PHE A 339 -16.10 -1.15 2.67
C PHE A 339 -14.66 -1.57 2.36
N VAL A 340 -14.27 -1.66 1.08
CA VAL A 340 -12.92 -2.11 0.71
C VAL A 340 -11.84 -1.13 1.20
N GLN A 341 -12.12 0.17 1.15
CA GLN A 341 -11.20 1.21 1.61
C GLN A 341 -11.18 1.31 3.14
N ALA A 342 -12.32 1.14 3.81
CA ALA A 342 -12.36 1.05 5.28
C ALA A 342 -11.57 -0.16 5.80
N ALA A 343 -11.61 -1.30 5.09
CA ALA A 343 -10.80 -2.46 5.45
C ALA A 343 -9.28 -2.17 5.36
N CYS A 344 -8.85 -1.32 4.43
CA CYS A 344 -7.45 -0.86 4.37
C CYS A 344 -7.04 -0.11 5.64
N GLY A 345 -7.89 0.81 6.12
CA GLY A 345 -7.67 1.56 7.36
C GLY A 345 -7.69 0.65 8.60
N LEU A 346 -8.61 -0.31 8.67
CA LEU A 346 -8.69 -1.31 9.74
C LEU A 346 -7.42 -2.17 9.82
N THR A 347 -6.87 -2.55 8.65
CA THR A 347 -5.65 -3.36 8.57
C THR A 347 -4.46 -2.64 9.22
N PHE A 348 -4.22 -1.38 8.85
CA PHE A 348 -3.16 -0.58 9.47
C PHE A 348 -3.46 -0.11 10.89
N GLY A 349 -4.67 -0.34 11.40
CA GLY A 349 -4.95 -0.31 12.84
C GLY A 349 -4.44 -1.53 13.61
N ILE A 350 -4.06 -2.63 12.94
CA ILE A 350 -3.58 -3.87 13.57
C ILE A 350 -2.08 -4.08 13.32
N VAL A 351 -1.58 -3.71 12.13
CA VAL A 351 -0.14 -3.81 11.75
C VAL A 351 0.82 -3.33 12.84
N PRO A 352 0.59 -2.19 13.54
CA PRO A 352 1.53 -1.67 14.53
C PRO A 352 1.76 -2.58 15.73
N PHE A 353 0.83 -3.49 16.00
CA PHE A 353 0.85 -4.35 17.17
C PHE A 353 1.55 -5.71 16.91
N VAL A 354 1.88 -6.02 15.65
CA VAL A 354 2.46 -7.31 15.29
C VAL A 354 3.90 -7.46 15.79
N SER A 355 4.74 -6.47 15.57
CA SER A 355 6.13 -6.42 16.04
C SER A 355 6.54 -4.97 16.20
N ARG A 356 7.25 -4.66 17.29
CA ARG A 356 7.81 -3.32 17.48
C ARG A 356 9.24 -3.23 16.97
N ARG A 357 10.02 -4.32 17.03
CA ARG A 357 11.37 -4.40 16.47
C ARG A 357 11.36 -4.27 14.94
N SER A 358 10.40 -4.94 14.28
CA SER A 358 10.34 -5.04 12.81
C SER A 358 9.13 -4.35 12.20
N LEU A 359 8.67 -3.26 12.83
CA LEU A 359 7.47 -2.54 12.42
C LEU A 359 7.53 -2.07 10.96
N GLY A 360 8.68 -1.55 10.52
CA GLY A 360 8.89 -1.06 9.17
C GLY A 360 8.78 -2.18 8.15
N ILE A 361 9.52 -3.28 8.33
CA ILE A 361 9.44 -4.43 7.42
C ILE A 361 8.04 -5.02 7.37
N ILE A 362 7.34 -5.17 8.50
CA ILE A 362 5.96 -5.71 8.51
C ILE A 362 4.99 -4.76 7.80
N SER A 363 5.14 -3.44 7.98
CA SER A 363 4.37 -2.45 7.23
C SER A 363 4.69 -2.50 5.73
N GLY A 364 5.96 -2.73 5.38
CA GLY A 364 6.44 -2.91 4.02
C GLY A 364 5.91 -4.17 3.34
N MET A 365 5.92 -5.30 4.05
CA MET A 365 5.32 -6.57 3.61
C MET A 365 3.80 -6.40 3.43
N THR A 366 3.12 -5.77 4.39
CA THR A 366 1.68 -5.54 4.32
C THR A 366 1.32 -4.67 3.12
N GLY A 367 1.99 -3.52 2.97
CA GLY A 367 1.82 -2.65 1.82
C GLY A 367 2.20 -3.32 0.50
N GLY A 368 3.28 -4.11 0.46
CA GLY A 368 3.70 -4.89 -0.71
C GLY A 368 2.65 -5.91 -1.13
N GLY A 369 1.99 -6.55 -0.15
CA GLY A 369 0.86 -7.47 -0.36
C GLY A 369 -0.26 -6.84 -1.20
N GLY A 370 -0.60 -5.57 -0.93
CA GLY A 370 -1.56 -4.79 -1.74
C GLY A 370 -1.20 -4.73 -3.23
N ASN A 371 0.06 -4.46 -3.55
CA ASN A 371 0.53 -4.37 -4.93
C ASN A 371 0.55 -5.74 -5.62
N VAL A 372 1.01 -6.78 -4.90
CA VAL A 372 0.98 -8.16 -5.39
C VAL A 372 -0.45 -8.60 -5.66
N GLY A 373 -1.38 -8.31 -4.73
CA GLY A 373 -2.81 -8.59 -4.87
C GLY A 373 -3.42 -7.94 -6.11
N ALA A 374 -3.09 -6.68 -6.41
CA ALA A 374 -3.54 -6.00 -7.61
C ALA A 374 -3.06 -6.70 -8.90
N VAL A 375 -1.76 -7.03 -8.96
CA VAL A 375 -1.18 -7.72 -10.13
C VAL A 375 -1.81 -9.10 -10.32
N LEU A 376 -1.91 -9.89 -9.25
CA LEU A 376 -2.50 -11.23 -9.31
C LEU A 376 -3.96 -11.17 -9.77
N THR A 377 -4.76 -10.27 -9.20
CA THR A 377 -6.18 -10.11 -9.53
C THR A 377 -6.36 -9.70 -11.01
N GLN A 378 -5.54 -8.74 -11.49
CA GLN A 378 -5.55 -8.33 -12.89
C GLN A 378 -5.13 -9.46 -13.83
N VAL A 379 -4.09 -10.22 -13.50
CA VAL A 379 -3.63 -11.36 -14.30
C VAL A 379 -4.69 -12.45 -14.39
N ILE A 380 -5.30 -12.82 -13.25
CA ILE A 380 -6.20 -13.98 -13.15
C ILE A 380 -7.55 -13.68 -13.81
N PHE A 381 -8.12 -12.49 -13.58
CA PHE A 381 -9.51 -12.21 -13.97
C PHE A 381 -9.66 -11.29 -15.18
N PHE A 382 -8.66 -10.46 -15.51
CA PHE A 382 -8.83 -9.37 -16.48
C PHE A 382 -7.83 -9.37 -17.65
N ARG A 383 -6.79 -10.23 -17.64
CA ARG A 383 -5.73 -10.25 -18.69
C ARG A 383 -6.10 -11.05 -19.95
N GLY A 384 -7.18 -11.83 -19.95
CA GLY A 384 -7.53 -12.71 -21.07
C GLY A 384 -9.01 -12.67 -21.43
N SER A 385 -9.37 -13.20 -22.60
CA SER A 385 -10.76 -13.36 -23.06
C SER A 385 -11.54 -14.46 -22.34
N ARG A 386 -10.96 -15.08 -21.30
CA ARG A 386 -11.54 -16.21 -20.59
C ARG A 386 -12.76 -15.82 -19.76
N TYR A 387 -12.75 -14.62 -19.19
CA TYR A 387 -13.82 -14.11 -18.34
C TYR A 387 -14.28 -12.75 -18.86
N SER A 388 -15.60 -12.52 -18.82
CA SER A 388 -16.14 -11.18 -18.99
C SER A 388 -15.79 -10.31 -17.77
N THR A 389 -15.76 -8.99 -17.93
CA THR A 389 -15.42 -8.07 -16.83
C THR A 389 -16.36 -8.23 -15.64
N GLU A 390 -17.65 -8.48 -15.88
CA GLU A 390 -18.67 -8.78 -14.86
C GLU A 390 -18.30 -10.02 -14.05
N THR A 391 -17.96 -11.11 -14.77
CA THR A 391 -17.59 -12.39 -14.15
C THR A 391 -16.29 -12.23 -13.35
N GLY A 392 -15.33 -11.48 -13.88
CA GLY A 392 -14.09 -11.14 -13.19
C GLY A 392 -14.32 -10.39 -11.89
N ILE A 393 -15.21 -9.38 -11.90
CA ILE A 393 -15.59 -8.63 -10.69
C ILE A 393 -16.27 -9.56 -9.66
N THR A 394 -17.19 -10.44 -10.10
CA THR A 394 -17.84 -11.38 -9.20
C THR A 394 -16.85 -12.37 -8.57
N LEU A 395 -15.96 -12.98 -9.36
CA LEU A 395 -14.95 -13.91 -8.86
C LEU A 395 -13.96 -13.24 -7.91
N MET A 396 -13.60 -11.99 -8.18
CA MET A 396 -12.80 -11.17 -7.29
C MET A 396 -13.48 -10.97 -5.94
N GLY A 397 -14.79 -10.71 -5.90
CA GLY A 397 -15.54 -10.63 -4.64
C GLY A 397 -15.57 -11.95 -3.86
N VAL A 398 -15.69 -13.10 -4.53
CA VAL A 398 -15.56 -14.42 -3.89
C VAL A 398 -14.17 -14.61 -3.28
N MET A 399 -13.13 -14.23 -4.02
CA MET A 399 -11.75 -14.31 -3.55
C MET A 399 -11.50 -13.45 -2.31
N ILE A 400 -12.08 -12.24 -2.25
CA ILE A 400 -12.03 -11.38 -1.04
C ILE A 400 -12.56 -12.15 0.17
N ILE A 401 -13.75 -12.75 0.07
CA ILE A 401 -14.38 -13.48 1.17
C ILE A 401 -13.52 -14.67 1.60
N CYS A 402 -13.05 -15.48 0.64
CA CYS A 402 -12.18 -16.62 0.92
C CYS A 402 -10.90 -16.21 1.66
N CYS A 403 -10.23 -15.15 1.19
CA CYS A 403 -9.01 -14.67 1.82
C CYS A 403 -9.26 -13.95 3.16
N THR A 404 -10.48 -13.48 3.42
CA THR A 404 -10.84 -12.89 4.71
C THR A 404 -10.89 -13.94 5.82
N LEU A 405 -11.13 -15.21 5.48
CA LEU A 405 -11.14 -16.31 6.46
C LEU A 405 -9.80 -16.49 7.16
N VAL A 406 -8.67 -16.16 6.52
CA VAL A 406 -7.35 -16.32 7.15
C VAL A 406 -7.13 -15.38 8.35
N ILE A 407 -7.91 -14.29 8.46
CA ILE A 407 -7.88 -13.38 9.61
C ILE A 407 -8.25 -14.11 10.90
N MET A 408 -9.09 -15.14 10.80
CA MET A 408 -9.49 -15.98 11.95
C MET A 408 -8.31 -16.68 12.63
N LEU A 409 -7.20 -16.86 11.89
CA LEU A 409 -5.98 -17.49 12.38
C LEU A 409 -5.06 -16.54 13.16
N ILE A 410 -5.34 -15.22 13.15
CA ILE A 410 -4.56 -14.25 13.92
C ILE A 410 -4.83 -14.44 15.41
N TYR A 411 -3.78 -14.77 16.15
CA TYR A 411 -3.83 -14.94 17.59
C TYR A 411 -2.69 -14.18 18.29
N PHE A 412 -3.02 -13.29 19.23
CA PHE A 412 -2.05 -12.62 20.09
C PHE A 412 -2.08 -13.27 21.48
N PRO A 413 -0.96 -13.80 22.01
CA PRO A 413 -0.93 -14.45 23.33
C PRO A 413 -1.52 -13.59 24.46
N GLN A 414 -1.25 -12.29 24.44
CA GLN A 414 -1.69 -11.33 25.46
C GLN A 414 -3.17 -10.92 25.35
N TRP A 415 -3.78 -10.96 24.15
CA TRP A 415 -5.15 -10.45 23.92
C TRP A 415 -6.13 -11.51 23.38
N GLY A 416 -5.61 -12.65 22.96
CA GLY A 416 -6.32 -13.70 22.25
C GLY A 416 -6.47 -13.44 20.74
N GLY A 417 -7.37 -14.21 20.13
CA GLY A 417 -7.78 -14.06 18.72
C GLY A 417 -9.26 -13.74 18.60
N MET A 418 -9.84 -13.92 17.41
CA MET A 418 -11.28 -13.69 17.19
C MET A 418 -12.18 -14.60 18.04
N PHE A 419 -11.80 -15.88 18.15
CA PHE A 419 -12.59 -16.91 18.84
C PHE A 419 -11.99 -17.32 20.20
N PHE A 420 -10.69 -17.15 20.40
CA PHE A 420 -9.97 -17.71 21.55
C PHE A 420 -9.52 -16.65 22.56
N GLY A 421 -9.59 -17.02 23.86
CA GLY A 421 -9.01 -16.38 25.06
C GLY A 421 -7.61 -15.82 24.88
N PRO A 422 -7.15 -14.83 25.66
CA PRO A 422 -5.73 -14.72 25.98
C PRO A 422 -5.19 -16.05 26.51
N SER A 423 -3.87 -16.28 26.37
CA SER A 423 -3.23 -17.51 26.84
C SER A 423 -3.40 -17.69 28.35
N SER A 424 -3.62 -18.93 28.80
CA SER A 424 -3.78 -19.28 30.22
C SER A 424 -2.51 -19.04 31.04
N GLU A 425 -1.34 -18.96 30.40
CA GLU A 425 -0.05 -18.70 31.06
C GLU A 425 0.17 -17.23 31.47
N GLY A 426 -0.79 -16.33 31.19
CA GLY A 426 -0.73 -14.95 31.69
C GLY A 426 0.32 -14.07 31.00
N THR A 427 0.71 -14.37 29.76
CA THR A 427 1.67 -13.59 28.97
C THR A 427 1.29 -12.10 28.93
N THR A 428 2.15 -11.25 29.45
CA THR A 428 1.94 -9.80 29.44
C THR A 428 2.34 -9.18 28.10
N GLU A 429 1.90 -7.95 27.85
CA GLU A 429 2.33 -7.16 26.69
C GLU A 429 3.85 -6.97 26.71
N GLU A 430 4.43 -6.76 27.88
CA GLU A 430 5.86 -6.65 28.11
C GLU A 430 6.55 -7.95 27.67
N ASP A 431 6.11 -9.10 28.17
CA ASP A 431 6.69 -10.40 27.82
C ASP A 431 6.68 -10.65 26.30
N TYR A 432 5.56 -10.31 25.65
CA TYR A 432 5.40 -10.46 24.21
C TYR A 432 6.44 -9.65 23.43
N TYR A 433 6.53 -8.34 23.67
CA TYR A 433 7.46 -7.49 22.93
C TYR A 433 8.92 -7.72 23.35
N MET A 434 9.15 -8.16 24.59
CA MET A 434 10.47 -8.50 25.11
C MET A 434 10.98 -9.85 24.62
N SER A 435 10.13 -10.73 24.10
CA SER A 435 10.53 -11.98 23.48
C SER A 435 11.32 -11.79 22.18
N GLU A 436 11.23 -10.62 21.54
CA GLU A 436 11.98 -10.26 20.34
C GLU A 436 13.45 -9.90 20.63
N TRP A 437 13.86 -9.83 21.90
CA TRP A 437 15.18 -9.36 22.32
C TRP A 437 15.92 -10.40 23.17
N ASN A 438 17.19 -10.61 22.87
CA ASN A 438 18.03 -11.50 23.68
C ASN A 438 18.58 -10.79 24.94
N SER A 439 19.09 -11.54 25.92
CA SER A 439 19.56 -10.98 27.20
C SER A 439 20.67 -9.94 27.04
N ALA A 440 21.62 -10.16 26.12
CA ALA A 440 22.70 -9.21 25.86
C ALA A 440 22.20 -7.89 25.23
N GLU A 441 21.19 -7.95 24.37
CA GLU A 441 20.50 -6.77 23.82
C GLU A 441 19.67 -6.06 24.90
N LYS A 442 19.11 -6.82 25.85
CA LYS A 442 18.37 -6.27 26.98
C LYS A 442 19.27 -5.47 27.91
N GLU A 443 20.42 -6.02 28.28
CA GLU A 443 21.42 -5.34 29.12
C GLU A 443 21.94 -4.03 28.48
N ARG A 444 22.00 -3.97 27.14
CA ARG A 444 22.36 -2.77 26.40
C ARG A 444 21.22 -1.74 26.25
N GLY A 445 20.03 -2.02 26.78
CA GLY A 445 18.89 -1.10 26.72
C GLY A 445 18.27 -0.91 25.32
N ILE A 446 18.57 -1.78 24.35
CA ILE A 446 18.08 -1.63 22.96
C ILE A 446 16.55 -1.79 22.87
N HIS A 447 16.00 -2.57 23.80
CA HIS A 447 14.58 -2.92 23.90
C HIS A 447 13.68 -1.81 24.46
N MET A 448 14.23 -0.69 24.93
CA MET A 448 13.46 0.34 25.66
C MET A 448 12.28 0.93 24.86
N ALA A 449 12.42 1.07 23.54
CA ALA A 449 11.33 1.53 22.68
C ALA A 449 10.17 0.50 22.62
N SER A 450 10.48 -0.78 22.69
CA SER A 450 9.50 -1.87 22.76
C SER A 450 8.79 -1.89 24.11
N MET A 451 9.50 -1.60 25.20
CA MET A 451 8.92 -1.46 26.53
C MET A 451 7.93 -0.28 26.61
N LYS A 452 8.32 0.92 26.19
CA LYS A 452 7.41 2.09 26.14
C LYS A 452 6.13 1.79 25.34
N PHE A 453 6.26 1.06 24.24
CA PHE A 453 5.12 0.66 23.41
C PHE A 453 4.24 -0.40 24.09
N SER A 454 4.83 -1.35 24.82
CA SER A 454 4.09 -2.40 25.53
C SER A 454 3.12 -1.83 26.56
N GLU A 455 3.56 -0.83 27.34
CA GLU A 455 2.72 -0.13 28.32
C GLU A 455 1.52 0.55 27.66
N ASN A 456 1.76 1.23 26.54
CA ASN A 456 0.70 1.88 25.76
C ASN A 456 -0.28 0.85 25.17
N SER A 457 0.22 -0.33 24.82
CA SER A 457 -0.55 -1.41 24.20
C SER A 457 -1.48 -2.14 25.17
N ARG A 458 -1.31 -1.98 26.49
CA ARG A 458 -2.26 -2.50 27.50
C ARG A 458 -3.70 -2.02 27.29
N SER A 459 -3.88 -0.86 26.63
CA SER A 459 -5.19 -0.35 26.25
C SER A 459 -5.98 -1.27 25.30
N GLU A 460 -5.29 -2.17 24.59
CA GLU A 460 -5.89 -3.16 23.68
C GLU A 460 -6.52 -4.37 24.41
N ARG A 461 -6.50 -4.41 25.74
CA ARG A 461 -7.34 -5.33 26.54
C ARG A 461 -8.81 -4.88 26.61
N GLY A 462 -9.13 -3.66 26.18
CA GLY A 462 -10.48 -3.09 26.18
C GLY A 462 -10.98 -2.69 27.57
N LYS A 463 -12.30 -2.45 27.72
CA LYS A 463 -12.92 -1.99 28.99
C LYS A 463 -12.81 -2.97 30.18
N ARG A 464 -12.31 -4.19 29.98
CA ARG A 464 -12.18 -5.19 31.06
C ARG A 464 -11.01 -4.94 32.02
N VAL A 465 -10.21 -3.88 31.82
CA VAL A 465 -9.01 -3.58 32.61
C VAL A 465 -9.07 -2.16 33.19
N GLY A 466 -10.06 -1.93 34.05
CA GLY A 466 -9.92 -0.95 35.13
C GLY A 466 -9.22 -1.53 36.37
N SER A 467 -8.68 -2.76 36.28
CA SER A 467 -8.39 -3.61 37.44
C SER A 467 -7.10 -4.42 37.34
N ALA A 468 -6.16 -4.07 36.45
CA ALA A 468 -4.78 -4.54 36.58
C ALA A 468 -4.01 -3.50 37.43
N PRO A 469 -3.30 -3.91 38.50
CA PRO A 469 -2.53 -2.97 39.31
C PRO A 469 -1.46 -2.32 38.42
N SER A 470 -1.40 -0.99 38.46
CA SER A 470 -0.22 -0.26 38.03
C SER A 470 1.00 -0.83 38.79
N PRO A 471 2.15 -1.04 38.14
CA PRO A 471 3.39 -1.24 38.88
C PRO A 471 3.53 -0.06 39.83
N THR A 472 3.74 -0.33 41.12
CA THR A 472 4.06 0.69 42.11
C THR A 472 5.25 1.50 41.61
N ASP A 473 5.03 2.79 41.37
CA ASP A 473 6.06 3.79 41.09
C ASP A 473 7.15 3.70 42.16
N GLY A 474 8.25 3.02 41.83
CA GLY A 474 9.54 3.33 42.40
C GLY A 474 10.08 4.57 41.70
N THR A 475 9.50 5.74 41.96
CA THR A 475 10.08 7.03 41.58
C THR A 475 11.42 7.21 42.30
N PRO A 476 12.55 7.43 41.60
CA PRO A 476 13.53 8.39 42.05
C PRO A 476 13.09 9.74 41.51
N SER A 477 12.61 10.58 42.42
CA SER A 477 12.48 12.02 42.21
C SER A 477 13.82 12.61 41.76
N THR A 478 13.87 13.23 40.58
CA THR A 478 14.70 14.37 40.10
C THR A 478 14.80 14.22 38.57
N TYR A 479 14.52 15.21 37.72
CA TYR A 479 15.01 16.59 37.71
C TYR A 479 14.02 17.57 37.06
N VAL A 480 14.17 18.83 37.48
CA VAL A 480 13.56 20.10 37.03
C VAL A 480 13.83 20.38 35.56
#